data_AF-A0A2J0LUM4-F1
#
_entry.id   AF-A0A2J0LUM4-F1
#
_cell.length_a   1.000
_cell.length_b   1.000
_cell.length_c   1.000
_cell.angle_alpha   90.00
_cell.angle_beta   90.00
_cell.angle_gamma   90.00
#
_symmetry.space_group_name_H-M   'P 1'
#
loop_
_entity.id
_entity.type
_entity.pdbx_description
1 polymer ?
#
loop_
_entity_poly.entity_id
_entity_poly.type
_entity_poly.pdbx_seq_one_letter_code
_entity_poly.pdbx_strand_id
1 'polypeptide(L)'
;MKTSSSYQNEPLYVLSRQKRMSDVVDARKTATRVNQSFAPMRTKKDIFPVLPKQSCLDGIRTKRKPLLKQLRTHSSRDIFWTFIRKGELFVRSVRRTTSRLIPDIAPHKRLYASLTLGVIFGVVSMGFVETFFGPGVFVRASTVDRSSSVTEASASSVQNTFNADDITYNSGADIFFEYFNEAEDEKYKDNIREMVKGYPIEAMLSYIFEQDRLTMAFLIGIAKKESNWGKRVPVLDDQDCFNYWGYRGVRRLMGTGGHTCFNSREDAVTTVAKRINTLVHSEELNTPEKMIIWKCGFSCNGHSRESVKKWIADVDMYFSMAGGDDLEEPIPVR
;
A
#
# COMPACT_ATOMS: atom_id res chain seq x y z
N MET A 1 -72.28 14.28 0.16
CA MET A 1 -73.35 14.27 1.19
C MET A 1 -73.04 13.12 2.14
N LYS A 2 -72.57 13.42 3.37
CA LYS A 2 -73.27 13.17 4.67
C LYS A 2 -73.81 11.71 4.74
N THR A 3 -73.41 10.82 5.64
CA THR A 3 -73.31 10.99 7.10
C THR A 3 -72.42 9.93 7.77
N SER A 4 -71.88 10.37 8.91
CA SER A 4 -71.18 9.66 9.97
C SER A 4 -71.94 8.47 10.57
N SER A 5 -71.22 7.46 11.07
CA SER A 5 -71.70 6.57 12.12
C SER A 5 -70.61 6.37 13.17
N SER A 6 -71.00 6.59 14.41
CA SER A 6 -70.23 6.65 15.64
C SER A 6 -70.61 5.42 16.47
N TYR A 7 -69.63 4.70 17.02
CA TYR A 7 -69.85 3.83 18.19
C TYR A 7 -68.64 3.86 19.13
N GLN A 8 -68.82 4.66 20.18
CA GLN A 8 -68.54 4.47 21.61
C GLN A 8 -67.51 3.40 22.08
N ASN A 9 -66.47 3.92 22.75
CA ASN A 9 -66.00 3.66 24.12
C ASN A 9 -66.45 2.38 24.86
N GLU A 10 -65.49 1.61 25.41
CA GLU A 10 -65.15 1.61 26.86
C GLU A 10 -63.91 0.73 27.18
N PRO A 11 -63.20 0.98 28.30
CA PRO A 11 -61.90 0.40 28.65
C PRO A 11 -61.96 -0.57 29.86
N LEU A 12 -60.76 -0.99 30.32
CA LEU A 12 -60.37 -1.63 31.60
C LEU A 12 -59.83 -3.06 31.46
N TYR A 13 -58.55 -3.24 31.79
CA TYR A 13 -58.15 -3.86 33.06
C TYR A 13 -56.66 -3.59 33.32
N VAL A 14 -56.41 -2.76 34.34
CA VAL A 14 -55.13 -2.64 35.04
C VAL A 14 -55.09 -3.75 36.07
N LEU A 15 -54.04 -4.58 36.06
CA LEU A 15 -53.63 -5.32 37.25
C LEU A 15 -52.13 -5.20 37.48
N SER A 16 -51.86 -4.70 38.68
CA SER A 16 -50.59 -4.43 39.32
C SER A 16 -49.85 -5.70 39.72
N ARG A 17 -48.52 -5.67 39.66
CA ARG A 17 -47.70 -6.49 40.57
C ARG A 17 -46.36 -5.84 40.86
N GLN A 18 -46.34 -5.14 41.99
CA GLN A 18 -45.15 -4.63 42.65
C GLN A 18 -44.91 -5.47 43.93
N LYS A 19 -43.64 -5.68 44.26
CA LYS A 19 -43.03 -6.29 45.46
C LYS A 19 -42.47 -7.72 45.30
N ARG A 20 -41.15 -7.80 45.27
CA ARG A 20 -40.35 -8.35 46.38
C ARG A 20 -38.94 -7.74 46.37
N MET A 21 -38.65 -7.01 47.45
CA MET A 21 -37.32 -6.58 47.86
C MET A 21 -36.69 -7.70 48.71
N SER A 22 -35.37 -7.81 48.58
CA SER A 22 -34.37 -8.12 49.61
C SER A 22 -34.38 -9.49 50.29
N ASP A 23 -33.25 -10.20 50.16
CA ASP A 23 -32.46 -10.74 51.29
C ASP A 23 -31.01 -11.01 50.79
N VAL A 24 -30.00 -10.31 51.34
CA VAL A 24 -29.05 -10.77 52.40
C VAL A 24 -27.97 -11.71 51.82
N VAL A 25 -26.78 -11.20 51.48
CA VAL A 25 -25.53 -11.26 52.28
C VAL A 25 -25.10 -12.70 52.59
N ASP A 26 -24.18 -13.26 51.80
CA ASP A 26 -22.97 -13.93 52.31
C ASP A 26 -22.08 -14.42 51.15
N ALA A 27 -20.91 -13.82 50.97
CA ALA A 27 -19.84 -14.36 50.11
C ALA A 27 -18.49 -14.15 50.82
N ARG A 28 -18.26 -14.92 51.88
CA ARG A 28 -16.96 -15.05 52.53
C ARG A 28 -16.05 -15.96 51.71
N LYS A 29 -15.02 -15.33 51.13
CA LYS A 29 -13.60 -15.74 51.10
C LYS A 29 -13.31 -17.24 51.23
N THR A 30 -12.98 -17.88 50.11
CA THR A 30 -12.03 -19.01 50.06
C THR A 30 -11.29 -19.00 48.74
N ALA A 31 -10.15 -18.30 48.69
CA ALA A 31 -9.19 -18.41 47.61
C ALA A 31 -8.00 -19.21 48.14
N THR A 32 -8.02 -20.51 47.84
CA THR A 32 -6.96 -21.47 48.14
C THR A 32 -5.74 -21.17 47.29
N ARG A 33 -4.65 -20.85 47.98
CA ARG A 33 -3.31 -20.57 47.47
C ARG A 33 -2.67 -21.88 46.99
N VAL A 34 -2.64 -22.12 45.68
CA VAL A 34 -1.84 -23.22 45.11
C VAL A 34 -0.52 -22.64 44.60
N ASN A 35 0.52 -22.85 45.41
CA ASN A 35 1.92 -22.70 45.04
C ASN A 35 2.24 -23.68 43.90
N GLN A 36 2.53 -23.17 42.70
CA GLN A 36 3.27 -23.95 41.71
C GLN A 36 4.74 -23.56 41.78
N SER A 37 5.49 -24.54 42.29
CA SER A 37 6.93 -24.62 42.40
C SER A 37 7.63 -24.48 41.05
N PHE A 38 8.61 -23.58 41.02
CA PHE A 38 9.65 -23.47 40.01
C PHE A 38 10.40 -24.79 39.84
N ALA A 39 10.50 -25.27 38.59
CA ALA A 39 11.47 -26.28 38.20
C ALA A 39 12.50 -25.62 37.26
N PRO A 40 13.79 -25.54 37.64
CA PRO A 40 14.86 -25.15 36.74
C PRO A 40 15.56 -26.39 36.19
N MET A 41 15.69 -26.51 34.86
CA MET A 41 16.69 -27.29 34.13
C MET A 41 16.32 -27.19 32.63
N ARG A 42 17.19 -26.95 31.66
CA ARG A 42 18.52 -27.54 31.45
C ARG A 42 19.26 -26.69 30.41
N THR A 43 20.48 -26.28 30.72
CA THR A 43 21.44 -25.72 29.76
C THR A 43 21.99 -26.83 28.88
N LYS A 44 21.84 -26.71 27.56
CA LYS A 44 22.54 -27.57 26.58
C LYS A 44 23.84 -26.89 26.17
N LYS A 45 24.95 -27.43 26.68
CA LYS A 45 26.31 -27.23 26.19
C LYS A 45 26.53 -28.02 24.90
N ASP A 46 27.22 -27.36 23.97
CA ASP A 46 28.32 -27.84 23.12
C ASP A 46 28.21 -29.24 22.50
N ILE A 47 27.94 -29.27 21.18
CA ILE A 47 28.42 -30.34 20.29
C ILE A 47 28.88 -29.68 18.97
N PHE A 48 30.18 -29.38 18.89
CA PHE A 48 30.89 -29.13 17.63
C PHE A 48 31.45 -30.46 17.11
N PRO A 49 31.07 -30.93 15.92
CA PRO A 49 31.83 -31.97 15.23
C PRO A 49 33.00 -31.34 14.46
N VAL A 50 34.20 -31.63 14.93
CA VAL A 50 35.46 -31.53 14.18
C VAL A 50 35.41 -32.51 13.02
N LEU A 51 35.60 -32.04 11.78
CA LEU A 51 35.89 -32.89 10.62
C LEU A 51 37.10 -32.36 9.83
N PRO A 52 37.85 -33.26 9.18
CA PRO A 52 39.28 -33.11 8.96
C PRO A 52 39.67 -32.49 7.61
N LYS A 53 40.89 -31.96 7.62
CA LYS A 53 41.75 -31.50 6.52
C LYS A 53 41.90 -32.56 5.41
N GLN A 54 41.69 -32.16 4.15
CA GLN A 54 42.59 -32.33 2.99
C GLN A 54 41.80 -32.49 1.68
N SER A 55 41.99 -31.54 0.78
CA SER A 55 41.90 -31.78 -0.65
C SER A 55 42.94 -30.91 -1.34
N CYS A 56 43.92 -31.59 -1.94
CA CYS A 56 45.02 -31.03 -2.70
C CYS A 56 44.53 -30.04 -3.76
N LEU A 57 45.16 -28.87 -3.80
CA LEU A 57 45.14 -27.97 -4.93
C LEU A 57 46.01 -28.59 -6.03
N ASP A 58 45.37 -29.25 -6.99
CA ASP A 58 46.03 -29.66 -8.22
C ASP A 58 46.51 -28.42 -8.98
N GLY A 59 47.83 -28.27 -9.01
CA GLY A 59 48.53 -27.23 -9.74
C GLY A 59 48.34 -27.39 -11.23
N ILE A 60 47.35 -26.70 -11.79
CA ILE A 60 47.29 -26.45 -13.24
C ILE A 60 48.28 -25.33 -13.56
N ARG A 61 49.57 -25.69 -13.64
CA ARG A 61 50.63 -24.83 -14.17
C ARG A 61 50.50 -24.79 -15.69
N THR A 62 49.53 -24.01 -16.17
CA THR A 62 49.37 -23.76 -17.61
C THR A 62 50.50 -22.84 -18.08
N LYS A 63 51.47 -23.41 -18.81
CA LYS A 63 52.42 -22.63 -19.62
C LYS A 63 51.61 -21.78 -20.60
N ARG A 64 51.49 -20.47 -20.32
CA ARG A 64 50.92 -19.49 -21.25
C ARG A 64 51.81 -19.42 -22.48
N LYS A 65 51.42 -20.12 -23.55
CA LYS A 65 51.96 -19.83 -24.89
C LYS A 65 51.47 -18.44 -25.31
N PRO A 66 52.29 -17.63 -25.99
CA PRO A 66 51.91 -16.27 -26.37
C PRO A 66 50.67 -16.30 -27.28
N LEU A 67 49.64 -15.57 -26.84
CA LEU A 67 48.29 -15.48 -27.40
C LEU A 67 48.28 -15.26 -28.93
N LEU A 68 49.30 -14.56 -29.43
CA LEU A 68 49.45 -14.23 -30.85
C LEU A 68 49.76 -15.44 -31.74
N LYS A 69 50.39 -16.51 -31.24
CA LYS A 69 50.61 -17.74 -32.03
C LYS A 69 49.37 -18.63 -32.13
N GLN A 70 48.40 -18.45 -31.23
CA GLN A 70 47.14 -19.20 -31.24
C GLN A 70 46.10 -18.58 -32.18
N LEU A 71 46.21 -17.29 -32.49
CA LEU A 71 45.27 -16.56 -33.36
C LEU A 71 45.47 -16.84 -34.86
N ARG A 72 46.57 -17.51 -35.27
CA ARG A 72 46.92 -17.69 -36.69
C ARG A 72 46.31 -18.94 -37.33
N THR A 73 45.79 -19.89 -36.56
CA THR A 73 45.38 -21.22 -37.07
C THR A 73 43.90 -21.54 -36.86
N HIS A 74 43.12 -20.64 -36.28
CA HIS A 74 41.70 -20.90 -36.01
C HIS A 74 40.79 -20.15 -36.97
N SER A 75 39.82 -20.91 -37.51
CA SER A 75 38.74 -20.39 -38.34
C SER A 75 37.98 -19.30 -37.58
N SER A 76 37.58 -18.24 -38.27
CA SER A 76 36.83 -17.11 -37.68
C SER A 76 35.56 -17.56 -36.96
N ARG A 77 34.96 -18.67 -37.40
CA ARG A 77 33.84 -19.33 -36.72
C ARG A 77 34.20 -19.84 -35.32
N ASP A 78 35.38 -20.43 -35.14
CA ASP A 78 35.81 -20.96 -33.84
C ASP A 78 36.11 -19.85 -32.84
N ILE A 79 36.67 -18.73 -33.32
CA ILE A 79 36.92 -17.54 -32.50
C ILE A 79 35.59 -16.96 -32.02
N PHE A 80 34.61 -16.85 -32.92
CA PHE A 80 33.27 -16.37 -32.59
C PHE A 80 32.56 -17.28 -31.58
N TRP A 81 32.60 -18.61 -31.78
CA TRP A 81 32.03 -19.58 -30.83
C TRP A 81 32.73 -19.54 -29.46
N THR A 82 34.05 -19.33 -29.45
CA THR A 82 34.79 -19.18 -28.18
C THR A 82 34.40 -17.90 -27.46
N PHE A 83 34.13 -16.82 -28.19
CA PHE A 83 33.60 -15.57 -27.64
C PHE A 83 32.19 -15.75 -27.07
N ILE A 84 31.28 -16.39 -27.81
CA ILE A 84 29.92 -16.70 -27.32
C ILE A 84 29.99 -17.55 -26.04
N ARG A 85 30.82 -18.60 -26.04
CA ARG A 85 30.94 -19.51 -24.89
C ARG A 85 31.55 -18.82 -23.66
N LYS A 86 32.52 -17.93 -23.86
CA LYS A 86 33.04 -17.07 -22.78
C LYS A 86 32.02 -16.04 -22.31
N GLY A 87 31.22 -15.49 -23.22
CA GLY A 87 30.11 -14.59 -22.93
C GLY A 87 29.06 -15.25 -22.05
N GLU A 88 28.67 -16.49 -22.36
CA GLU A 88 27.69 -17.24 -21.56
C GLU A 88 28.19 -17.49 -20.12
N LEU A 89 29.47 -17.85 -19.97
CA LEU A 89 30.08 -18.01 -18.65
C LEU A 89 30.17 -16.69 -17.88
N PHE A 90 30.46 -15.59 -18.57
CA PHE A 90 30.46 -14.25 -17.99
C PHE A 90 29.05 -13.84 -17.53
N VAL A 91 28.02 -14.04 -18.35
CA VAL A 91 26.62 -13.77 -18.00
C VAL A 91 26.19 -14.59 -16.79
N ARG A 92 26.54 -15.88 -16.72
CA ARG A 92 26.26 -16.72 -15.55
C ARG A 92 26.98 -16.24 -14.29
N SER A 93 28.21 -15.75 -14.43
CA SER A 93 28.97 -15.17 -13.31
C SER A 93 28.34 -13.87 -12.84
N VAL A 94 28.03 -12.95 -13.76
CA VAL A 94 27.38 -11.67 -13.46
C VAL A 94 26.01 -11.90 -12.83
N ARG A 95 25.19 -12.83 -13.34
CA ARG A 95 23.86 -13.14 -12.78
C ARG A 95 23.91 -13.59 -11.33
N ARG A 96 24.94 -14.36 -10.93
CA ARG A 96 25.13 -14.79 -9.53
C ARG A 96 25.62 -13.66 -8.63
N THR A 97 26.38 -12.72 -9.18
CA THR A 97 26.88 -11.57 -8.43
C THR A 97 25.79 -10.50 -8.29
N THR A 98 25.01 -10.25 -9.33
CA THR A 98 23.91 -9.28 -9.33
C THR A 98 22.73 -9.75 -8.48
N SER A 99 22.42 -11.05 -8.46
CA SER A 99 21.37 -11.59 -7.57
C SER A 99 21.71 -11.48 -6.07
N ARG A 100 22.96 -11.17 -5.71
CA ARG A 100 23.39 -10.95 -4.32
C ARG A 100 23.48 -9.48 -3.94
N LEU A 101 23.62 -8.59 -4.92
CA LEU A 101 23.82 -7.15 -4.72
C LEU A 101 22.56 -6.32 -4.99
N ILE A 102 21.57 -6.89 -5.65
CA ILE A 102 20.31 -6.21 -5.94
C ILE A 102 19.27 -6.70 -4.91
N PRO A 103 18.96 -5.92 -3.85
CA PRO A 103 17.80 -6.19 -3.00
C PRO A 103 16.53 -6.14 -3.85
N ASP A 104 15.41 -6.67 -3.34
CA ASP A 104 14.16 -6.73 -4.10
C ASP A 104 13.65 -5.32 -4.46
N ILE A 105 14.00 -4.86 -5.66
CA ILE A 105 13.65 -3.52 -6.14
C ILE A 105 12.16 -3.53 -6.48
N ALA A 106 11.39 -2.69 -5.79
CA ALA A 106 9.97 -2.45 -6.03
C ALA A 106 9.69 -2.14 -7.52
N PRO A 107 8.53 -2.56 -8.07
CA PRO A 107 8.24 -2.51 -9.51
C PRO A 107 8.34 -1.11 -10.12
N HIS A 108 7.99 -0.05 -9.39
CA HIS A 108 8.11 1.33 -9.88
C HIS A 108 9.58 1.75 -10.13
N LYS A 109 10.51 1.36 -9.27
CA LYS A 109 11.95 1.63 -9.45
C LYS A 109 12.54 0.89 -10.66
N ARG A 110 11.95 -0.26 -11.04
CA ARG A 110 12.33 -0.98 -12.28
C ARG A 110 11.89 -0.21 -13.52
N LEU A 111 10.73 0.44 -13.47
CA LEU A 111 10.21 1.25 -14.57
C LEU A 111 11.10 2.48 -14.80
N TYR A 112 11.42 3.24 -13.75
CA TYR A 112 12.35 4.38 -13.85
C TYR A 112 13.75 3.97 -14.30
N ALA A 113 14.28 2.84 -13.82
CA ALA A 113 15.57 2.31 -14.28
C ALA A 113 15.55 1.95 -15.77
N SER A 114 14.44 1.40 -16.27
CA SER A 114 14.29 1.07 -17.69
C SER A 114 14.23 2.33 -18.58
N LEU A 115 13.54 3.37 -18.09
CA LEU A 115 13.35 4.62 -18.81
C LEU A 115 14.67 5.42 -18.87
N THR A 116 15.37 5.53 -17.75
CA THR A 116 16.70 6.17 -17.68
C THR A 116 17.75 5.43 -18.51
N LEU A 117 17.78 4.09 -18.45
CA LEU A 117 18.70 3.30 -19.27
C LEU A 117 18.38 3.44 -20.77
N GLY A 118 17.11 3.52 -21.14
CA GLY A 118 16.67 3.75 -22.52
C GLY A 118 17.13 5.10 -23.07
N VAL A 119 17.03 6.17 -22.27
CA VAL A 119 17.52 7.50 -22.66
C VAL A 119 19.03 7.50 -22.83
N ILE A 120 19.78 6.94 -21.87
CA ILE A 120 21.24 6.85 -21.95
C ILE A 120 21.66 6.03 -23.18
N PHE A 121 21.00 4.89 -23.42
CA PHE A 121 21.27 4.05 -24.58
C PHE A 121 20.97 4.79 -25.89
N GLY A 122 19.87 5.55 -25.97
CA GLY A 122 19.54 6.37 -27.13
C GLY A 122 20.60 7.42 -27.43
N VAL A 123 21.04 8.17 -26.41
CA VAL A 123 22.08 9.21 -26.56
C VAL A 123 23.41 8.60 -27.01
N VAL A 124 23.82 7.49 -26.38
CA VAL A 124 25.08 6.80 -26.74
C VAL A 124 24.98 6.18 -28.14
N SER A 125 23.83 5.57 -28.48
CA SER A 125 23.61 4.97 -29.80
C SER A 125 23.60 6.03 -30.89
N MET A 126 23.01 7.20 -30.66
CA MET A 126 22.99 8.28 -31.62
C MET A 126 24.41 8.81 -31.89
N GLY A 127 25.20 9.05 -30.83
CA GLY A 127 26.61 9.41 -30.98
C GLY A 127 27.43 8.36 -31.71
N PHE A 128 27.14 7.06 -31.50
CA PHE A 128 27.80 5.95 -32.20
C PHE A 128 27.41 5.89 -33.68
N VAL A 129 26.14 6.13 -34.01
CA VAL A 129 25.66 6.18 -35.40
C VAL A 129 26.32 7.32 -36.15
N GLU A 130 26.43 8.50 -35.53
CA GLU A 130 27.09 9.66 -36.15
C GLU A 130 28.59 9.42 -36.39
N THR A 131 29.28 8.76 -35.45
CA THR A 131 30.72 8.46 -35.60
C THR A 131 31.03 7.35 -36.60
N PHE A 132 30.18 6.34 -36.72
CA PHE A 132 30.44 5.18 -37.61
C PHE A 132 29.81 5.29 -38.99
N PHE A 133 28.69 5.99 -39.14
CA PHE A 133 27.98 6.09 -40.43
C PHE A 133 28.15 7.43 -41.14
N GLY A 134 28.77 8.42 -40.49
CA GLY A 134 29.04 9.74 -41.07
C GLY A 134 27.76 10.51 -41.44
N PRO A 135 27.87 11.81 -41.79
CA PRO A 135 26.71 12.68 -42.02
C PRO A 135 25.91 12.40 -43.31
N GLY A 136 25.97 11.20 -43.89
CA GLY A 136 25.50 10.92 -45.25
C GLY A 136 24.24 10.06 -45.43
N VAL A 137 23.67 9.47 -44.38
CA VAL A 137 22.60 8.43 -44.54
C VAL A 137 21.39 8.68 -43.62
N PHE A 138 20.90 9.92 -43.56
CA PHE A 138 19.51 10.17 -43.16
C PHE A 138 18.78 10.96 -44.24
N VAL A 139 17.63 10.42 -44.61
CA VAL A 139 16.67 10.93 -45.59
C VAL A 139 16.37 12.40 -45.29
N ARG A 140 16.74 13.27 -46.23
CA ARG A 140 16.28 14.65 -46.32
C ARG A 140 14.77 14.60 -46.58
N ALA A 141 13.96 14.68 -45.51
CA ALA A 141 12.54 14.97 -45.65
C ALA A 141 12.44 16.29 -46.42
N SER A 142 11.82 16.22 -47.59
CA SER A 142 11.76 17.30 -48.55
C SER A 142 11.17 18.56 -47.92
N THR A 143 11.95 19.62 -48.01
CA THR A 143 11.58 21.01 -47.78
C THR A 143 10.36 21.37 -48.62
N VAL A 144 9.28 21.79 -47.97
CA VAL A 144 8.31 22.74 -48.55
C VAL A 144 8.65 24.10 -47.97
N ASP A 145 9.10 24.98 -48.86
CA ASP A 145 9.46 26.36 -48.60
C ASP A 145 8.28 27.17 -48.05
N ARG A 146 8.49 27.87 -46.93
CA ARG A 146 8.05 29.27 -46.81
C ARG A 146 8.99 30.05 -45.88
N SER A 147 9.56 31.09 -46.49
CA SER A 147 10.49 32.09 -45.97
C SER A 147 10.29 32.51 -44.51
N SER A 148 11.40 32.61 -43.76
CA SER A 148 12.10 33.90 -43.55
C SER A 148 13.33 33.73 -42.64
N SER A 149 14.50 34.11 -43.18
CA SER A 149 15.67 34.76 -42.56
C SER A 149 15.83 34.65 -41.02
N VAL A 150 16.96 34.23 -40.46
CA VAL A 150 18.25 34.95 -40.41
C VAL A 150 19.33 34.05 -39.77
N THR A 151 20.51 33.99 -40.42
CA THR A 151 21.87 33.57 -40.00
C THR A 151 22.10 32.54 -38.88
N GLU A 152 22.85 31.49 -39.27
CA GLU A 152 23.76 30.74 -38.43
C GLU A 152 24.86 31.64 -37.84
N ALA A 153 25.12 31.49 -36.54
CA ALA A 153 26.45 31.23 -35.95
C ALA A 153 26.55 31.80 -34.53
N SER A 154 26.70 30.90 -33.55
CA SER A 154 27.81 30.88 -32.59
C SER A 154 27.39 30.25 -31.29
N ALA A 155 28.00 29.10 -30.99
CA ALA A 155 28.17 28.65 -29.63
C ALA A 155 28.97 29.70 -28.85
N SER A 156 28.41 30.22 -27.76
CA SER A 156 29.17 30.68 -26.58
C SER A 156 28.22 30.82 -25.39
N SER A 157 28.61 30.13 -24.33
CA SER A 157 28.25 30.31 -22.93
C SER A 157 27.46 31.56 -22.56
N VAL A 158 26.25 31.37 -22.03
CA VAL A 158 25.65 32.30 -21.08
C VAL A 158 25.15 31.49 -19.89
N GLN A 159 25.89 31.60 -18.79
CA GLN A 159 25.34 31.40 -17.46
C GLN A 159 24.18 32.40 -17.30
N ASN A 160 22.95 31.90 -17.31
CA ASN A 160 21.82 32.68 -16.84
C ASN A 160 21.26 32.02 -15.58
N THR A 161 21.52 32.72 -14.48
CA THR A 161 20.79 32.71 -13.22
C THR A 161 19.35 32.26 -13.36
N PHE A 162 19.00 31.23 -12.58
CA PHE A 162 17.64 30.85 -12.22
C PHE A 162 16.91 32.07 -11.64
N ASN A 163 16.05 32.69 -12.45
CA ASN A 163 14.92 33.46 -11.94
C ASN A 163 13.71 32.53 -12.03
N ALA A 164 13.26 32.09 -10.86
CA ALA A 164 11.96 31.45 -10.69
C ALA A 164 10.91 32.56 -10.78
N ASP A 165 10.30 32.71 -11.96
CA ASP A 165 9.00 33.37 -12.18
C ASP A 165 8.78 33.48 -13.70
N ASP A 166 8.56 32.35 -14.37
CA ASP A 166 7.71 32.23 -15.58
C ASP A 166 7.64 30.74 -15.96
N ILE A 167 6.84 29.96 -15.23
CA ILE A 167 6.39 28.65 -15.72
C ILE A 167 5.14 28.93 -16.53
N THR A 168 5.31 29.04 -17.84
CA THR A 168 4.21 29.12 -18.79
C THR A 168 3.37 27.84 -18.68
N TYR A 169 2.19 27.98 -18.08
CA TYR A 169 1.22 26.94 -17.78
C TYR A 169 0.67 26.35 -19.09
N ASN A 170 0.98 25.08 -19.37
CA ASN A 170 0.55 24.40 -20.59
C ASN A 170 -0.69 23.56 -20.29
N SER A 171 -1.89 24.13 -20.46
CA SER A 171 -3.17 23.53 -20.07
C SER A 171 -3.54 22.23 -20.81
N GLY A 172 -2.76 21.82 -21.81
CA GLY A 172 -2.92 20.53 -22.48
C GLY A 172 -2.37 19.34 -21.69
N ALA A 173 -1.43 19.57 -20.77
CA ALA A 173 -0.89 18.54 -19.89
C ALA A 173 -1.88 18.16 -18.77
N ASP A 174 -2.66 19.13 -18.28
CA ASP A 174 -3.63 18.91 -17.21
C ASP A 174 -4.83 18.09 -17.66
N ILE A 175 -5.32 18.28 -18.89
CA ILE A 175 -6.47 17.52 -19.41
C ILE A 175 -6.13 16.03 -19.55
N PHE A 176 -4.89 15.74 -19.99
CA PHE A 176 -4.42 14.36 -20.06
C PHE A 176 -4.30 13.79 -18.65
N PHE A 177 -3.66 14.51 -17.72
CA PHE A 177 -3.50 14.06 -16.33
C PHE A 177 -4.84 13.85 -15.60
N GLU A 178 -5.79 14.77 -15.77
CA GLU A 178 -7.15 14.68 -15.22
C GLU A 178 -7.90 13.46 -15.74
N TYR A 179 -7.81 13.16 -17.04
CA TYR A 179 -8.40 11.96 -17.63
C TYR A 179 -7.75 10.65 -17.13
N PHE A 180 -6.43 10.61 -16.99
CA PHE A 180 -5.76 9.42 -16.42
C PHE A 180 -6.11 9.23 -14.94
N ASN A 181 -6.21 10.32 -14.19
CA ASN A 181 -6.62 10.29 -12.78
C ASN A 181 -8.08 9.82 -12.65
N GLU A 182 -9.00 10.29 -13.51
CA GLU A 182 -10.41 9.88 -13.48
C GLU A 182 -10.58 8.40 -13.86
N ALA A 183 -9.88 7.93 -14.90
CA ALA A 183 -9.90 6.53 -15.29
C ALA A 183 -9.25 5.60 -14.25
N GLU A 184 -8.24 6.09 -13.53
CA GLU A 184 -7.66 5.38 -12.39
C GLU A 184 -8.61 5.37 -11.19
N ASP A 185 -9.29 6.50 -10.91
CA ASP A 185 -10.29 6.64 -9.86
C ASP A 185 -11.46 5.68 -10.06
N GLU A 186 -11.98 5.55 -11.27
CA GLU A 186 -13.08 4.64 -11.54
C GLU A 186 -12.67 3.18 -11.41
N LYS A 187 -11.48 2.80 -11.90
CA LYS A 187 -10.93 1.45 -11.66
C LYS A 187 -10.73 1.16 -10.18
N TYR A 188 -10.29 2.17 -9.43
CA TYR A 188 -10.11 2.09 -7.99
C TYR A 188 -11.44 1.86 -7.26
N LYS A 189 -12.48 2.65 -7.59
CA LYS A 189 -13.83 2.47 -7.04
C LYS A 189 -14.41 1.11 -7.41
N ASP A 190 -14.20 0.64 -8.64
CA ASP A 190 -14.63 -0.69 -9.08
C ASP A 190 -13.96 -1.83 -8.31
N ASN A 191 -12.67 -1.71 -8.03
CA ASN A 191 -11.96 -2.66 -7.18
C ASN A 191 -12.60 -2.72 -5.78
N ILE A 192 -12.89 -1.56 -5.17
CA ILE A 192 -13.56 -1.51 -3.87
C ILE A 192 -14.97 -2.12 -3.94
N ARG A 193 -15.75 -1.81 -4.98
CA ARG A 193 -17.08 -2.40 -5.21
C ARG A 193 -17.01 -3.93 -5.22
N GLU A 194 -16.05 -4.50 -5.95
CA GLU A 194 -15.88 -5.95 -6.03
C GLU A 194 -15.40 -6.55 -4.70
N MET A 195 -14.52 -5.86 -3.96
CA MET A 195 -14.05 -6.31 -2.64
C MET A 195 -15.18 -6.46 -1.63
N VAL A 196 -16.12 -5.50 -1.60
CA VAL A 196 -17.20 -5.46 -0.59
C VAL A 196 -18.52 -6.05 -1.06
N LYS A 197 -18.55 -6.62 -2.26
CA LYS A 197 -19.75 -7.17 -2.89
C LYS A 197 -20.44 -8.21 -2.01
N GLY A 198 -21.74 -8.04 -1.79
CA GLY A 198 -22.54 -8.93 -0.96
C GLY A 198 -22.35 -8.74 0.55
N TYR A 199 -21.74 -7.63 0.97
CA TYR A 199 -21.64 -7.21 2.37
C TYR A 199 -22.50 -5.95 2.63
N PRO A 200 -23.02 -5.75 3.86
CA PRO A 200 -23.85 -4.59 4.17
C PRO A 200 -23.21 -3.21 3.91
N ILE A 201 -21.87 -3.12 3.95
CA ILE A 201 -21.13 -1.88 3.62
C ILE A 201 -21.30 -1.45 2.16
N GLU A 202 -21.68 -2.35 1.24
CA GLU A 202 -21.92 -2.02 -0.17
C GLU A 202 -22.94 -0.89 -0.32
N ALA A 203 -23.99 -0.90 0.52
CA ALA A 203 -25.01 0.16 0.56
C ALA A 203 -24.52 1.51 1.13
N MET A 204 -23.28 1.58 1.60
CA MET A 204 -22.64 2.81 2.10
C MET A 204 -21.61 3.37 1.13
N LEU A 205 -21.31 2.65 0.03
CA LEU A 205 -20.21 3.01 -0.87
C LEU A 205 -20.36 4.38 -1.51
N SER A 206 -21.59 4.83 -1.81
CA SER A 206 -21.83 6.17 -2.36
C SER A 206 -21.21 7.26 -1.48
N TYR A 207 -21.40 7.17 -0.16
CA TYR A 207 -20.88 8.14 0.80
C TYR A 207 -19.39 7.94 1.08
N ILE A 208 -18.89 6.70 0.95
CA ILE A 208 -17.48 6.37 1.12
C ILE A 208 -16.66 6.93 -0.05
N PHE A 209 -17.20 6.91 -1.27
CA PHE A 209 -16.56 7.45 -2.48
C PHE A 209 -16.49 8.98 -2.53
N GLU A 210 -17.25 9.67 -1.68
CA GLU A 210 -17.13 11.12 -1.51
C GLU A 210 -15.92 11.53 -0.65
N GLN A 211 -15.27 10.57 0.02
CA GLN A 211 -14.12 10.82 0.88
C GLN A 211 -12.80 10.75 0.11
N ASP A 212 -11.73 11.31 0.68
CA ASP A 212 -10.40 11.20 0.12
C ASP A 212 -9.92 9.74 0.02
N ARG A 213 -9.10 9.41 -1.00
CA ARG A 213 -8.66 8.04 -1.28
C ARG A 213 -8.02 7.36 -0.04
N LEU A 214 -7.28 8.11 0.77
CA LEU A 214 -6.58 7.57 1.95
C LEU A 214 -7.56 7.23 3.08
N THR A 215 -8.47 8.15 3.40
CA THR A 215 -9.58 7.91 4.34
C THR A 215 -10.48 6.78 3.85
N MET A 216 -10.72 6.68 2.55
CA MET A 216 -11.47 5.60 1.93
C MET A 216 -10.83 4.23 2.20
N ALA A 217 -9.51 4.12 1.94
CA ALA A 217 -8.75 2.91 2.23
C ALA A 217 -8.84 2.51 3.71
N PHE A 218 -8.72 3.47 4.63
CA PHE A 218 -8.92 3.22 6.06
C PHE A 218 -10.35 2.81 6.41
N LEU A 219 -11.36 3.45 5.82
CA LEU A 219 -12.76 3.09 6.03
C LEU A 219 -13.00 1.62 5.63
N ILE A 220 -12.51 1.19 4.48
CA ILE A 220 -12.67 -0.20 4.01
C ILE A 220 -11.88 -1.18 4.89
N GLY A 221 -10.62 -0.87 5.21
CA GLY A 221 -9.74 -1.74 5.99
C GLY A 221 -10.20 -1.92 7.43
N ILE A 222 -10.53 -0.83 8.11
CA ILE A 222 -11.04 -0.86 9.51
C ILE A 222 -12.39 -1.56 9.55
N ALA A 223 -13.30 -1.29 8.60
CA ALA A 223 -14.61 -1.95 8.58
C ALA A 223 -14.49 -3.48 8.42
N LYS A 224 -13.53 -3.93 7.62
CA LYS A 224 -13.25 -5.37 7.50
C LYS A 224 -12.83 -5.95 8.83
N LYS A 225 -11.96 -5.25 9.55
CA LYS A 225 -11.42 -5.73 10.81
C LYS A 225 -12.45 -5.76 11.93
N GLU A 226 -13.25 -4.71 12.07
CA GLU A 226 -14.13 -4.50 13.21
C GLU A 226 -15.46 -5.23 13.06
N SER A 227 -16.04 -5.25 11.86
CA SER A 227 -17.37 -5.82 11.62
C SER A 227 -17.41 -6.87 10.52
N ASN A 228 -16.27 -7.17 9.88
CA ASN A 228 -16.23 -7.94 8.64
C ASN A 228 -17.18 -7.33 7.58
N TRP A 229 -17.03 -6.01 7.36
CA TRP A 229 -17.85 -5.20 6.45
C TRP A 229 -19.35 -5.21 6.77
N GLY A 230 -19.69 -5.22 8.06
CA GLY A 230 -21.08 -5.20 8.53
C GLY A 230 -21.73 -6.57 8.73
N LYS A 231 -20.98 -7.68 8.64
CA LYS A 231 -21.51 -9.00 9.04
C LYS A 231 -21.70 -9.15 10.56
N ARG A 232 -20.95 -8.39 11.34
CA ARG A 232 -21.04 -8.35 12.81
C ARG A 232 -21.23 -6.89 13.22
N VAL A 233 -22.45 -6.54 13.61
CA VAL A 233 -22.82 -5.17 13.89
C VAL A 233 -23.40 -5.06 15.28
N PRO A 234 -23.19 -3.94 15.97
CA PRO A 234 -23.96 -3.65 17.16
C PRO A 234 -25.42 -3.47 16.77
N VAL A 235 -26.31 -3.96 17.63
CA VAL A 235 -27.75 -3.84 17.42
C VAL A 235 -28.38 -3.00 18.51
N LEU A 236 -29.49 -2.33 18.17
CA LEU A 236 -30.37 -1.66 19.11
C LEU A 236 -31.80 -2.03 18.72
N ASP A 237 -32.56 -2.63 19.65
CA ASP A 237 -33.92 -3.14 19.39
C ASP A 237 -34.00 -4.03 18.13
N ASP A 238 -33.02 -4.94 17.99
CA ASP A 238 -32.83 -5.85 16.85
C ASP A 238 -32.59 -5.16 15.49
N GLN A 239 -32.29 -3.86 15.48
CA GLN A 239 -31.97 -3.09 14.28
C GLN A 239 -30.46 -2.86 14.13
N ASP A 240 -29.98 -2.81 12.89
CA ASP A 240 -28.58 -2.48 12.56
C ASP A 240 -28.30 -1.01 12.88
N CYS A 241 -27.28 -0.78 13.72
CA CYS A 241 -26.82 0.55 14.12
C CYS A 241 -25.89 1.24 13.12
N PHE A 242 -25.64 0.64 11.95
CA PHE A 242 -24.77 1.12 10.88
C PHE A 242 -23.31 1.37 11.30
N ASN A 243 -22.86 0.77 12.41
CA ASN A 243 -21.52 0.99 12.95
C ASN A 243 -20.59 -0.16 12.58
N TYR A 244 -19.90 0.00 11.46
CA TYR A 244 -19.03 -1.04 10.90
C TYR A 244 -17.57 -0.92 11.34
N TRP A 245 -17.21 0.19 11.98
CA TRP A 245 -15.84 0.55 12.38
C TRP A 245 -15.59 0.46 13.88
N GLY A 246 -16.55 -0.03 14.66
CA GLY A 246 -16.42 -0.13 16.11
C GLY A 246 -16.38 1.22 16.83
N TYR A 247 -16.91 2.28 16.22
CA TYR A 247 -16.87 3.64 16.76
C TYR A 247 -17.61 3.75 18.12
N ARG A 248 -17.04 4.50 19.07
CA ARG A 248 -17.51 4.62 20.46
C ARG A 248 -17.75 6.08 20.90
N GLY A 249 -18.27 6.91 20.01
CA GLY A 249 -18.73 8.25 20.36
C GLY A 249 -20.03 8.21 21.17
N VAL A 250 -20.11 8.98 22.26
CA VAL A 250 -21.32 9.06 23.07
C VAL A 250 -22.42 9.77 22.29
N ARG A 251 -23.56 9.12 22.11
CA ARG A 251 -24.76 9.66 21.48
C ARG A 251 -26.01 9.27 22.29
N ARG A 252 -27.17 9.82 21.91
CA ARG A 252 -28.47 9.47 22.52
C ARG A 252 -28.79 7.99 22.33
N LEU A 253 -28.45 7.43 21.16
CA LEU A 253 -28.66 6.03 20.83
C LEU A 253 -27.31 5.30 20.90
N MET A 254 -27.27 4.24 21.70
CA MET A 254 -26.09 3.40 21.91
C MET A 254 -26.49 1.95 21.69
N GLY A 255 -25.79 1.26 20.80
CA GLY A 255 -25.99 -0.16 20.55
C GLY A 255 -25.29 -1.03 21.59
N THR A 256 -25.39 -2.35 21.40
CA THR A 256 -24.71 -3.35 22.23
C THR A 256 -23.22 -3.06 22.39
N GLY A 257 -22.68 -3.25 23.60
CA GLY A 257 -21.24 -3.11 23.87
C GLY A 257 -20.73 -1.66 23.93
N GLY A 258 -21.64 -0.67 24.03
CA GLY A 258 -21.27 0.75 24.11
C GLY A 258 -20.83 1.34 22.77
N HIS A 259 -21.19 0.69 21.67
CA HIS A 259 -20.94 1.22 20.33
C HIS A 259 -21.99 2.26 19.97
N THR A 260 -21.57 3.29 19.24
CA THR A 260 -22.49 4.32 18.74
C THR A 260 -23.53 3.70 17.82
N CYS A 261 -24.79 4.09 17.98
CA CYS A 261 -25.85 3.77 17.03
C CYS A 261 -26.16 5.00 16.17
N PHE A 262 -25.94 4.88 14.86
CA PHE A 262 -26.13 5.99 13.92
C PHE A 262 -27.56 6.04 13.42
N ASN A 263 -28.03 7.23 13.05
CA ASN A 263 -29.40 7.39 12.56
C ASN A 263 -29.56 6.93 11.10
N SER A 264 -28.48 6.97 10.32
CA SER A 264 -28.45 6.57 8.92
C SER A 264 -27.06 6.10 8.49
N ARG A 265 -26.99 5.46 7.32
CA ARG A 265 -25.73 5.06 6.66
C ARG A 265 -24.82 6.26 6.39
N GLU A 266 -25.42 7.36 5.93
CA GLU A 266 -24.72 8.63 5.69
C GLU A 266 -24.15 9.21 6.99
N ASP A 267 -24.95 9.30 8.06
CA ASP A 267 -24.48 9.81 9.37
C ASP A 267 -23.31 8.97 9.91
N ALA A 268 -23.36 7.64 9.71
CA ALA A 268 -22.29 6.74 10.08
C ALA A 268 -20.99 7.03 9.31
N VAL A 269 -21.05 7.04 7.98
CA VAL A 269 -19.88 7.28 7.12
C VAL A 269 -19.32 8.67 7.39
N THR A 270 -20.14 9.72 7.35
CA THR A 270 -19.70 11.11 7.53
C THR A 270 -19.05 11.33 8.88
N THR A 271 -19.60 10.74 9.96
CA THR A 271 -19.02 10.88 11.30
C THR A 271 -17.68 10.17 11.42
N VAL A 272 -17.60 8.93 10.94
CA VAL A 272 -16.39 8.10 11.03
C VAL A 272 -15.31 8.65 10.11
N ALA A 273 -15.65 8.99 8.87
CA ALA A 273 -14.75 9.58 7.89
C ALA A 273 -14.15 10.88 8.43
N LYS A 274 -14.97 11.77 9.01
CA LYS A 274 -14.48 13.00 9.64
C LYS A 274 -13.44 12.72 10.74
N ARG A 275 -13.66 11.70 11.57
CA ARG A 275 -12.70 11.31 12.60
C ARG A 275 -11.41 10.76 11.98
N ILE A 276 -11.51 9.85 11.02
CA ILE A 276 -10.34 9.26 10.34
C ILE A 276 -9.55 10.35 9.62
N ASN A 277 -10.21 11.20 8.84
CA ASN A 277 -9.60 12.31 8.13
C ASN A 277 -8.86 13.27 9.10
N THR A 278 -9.42 13.55 10.29
CA THR A 278 -8.70 14.29 11.34
C THR A 278 -7.42 13.56 11.78
N LEU A 279 -7.49 12.26 12.02
CA LEU A 279 -6.31 11.46 12.42
C LEU A 279 -5.25 11.41 11.31
N VAL A 280 -5.69 11.26 10.06
CA VAL A 280 -4.80 11.16 8.89
C VAL A 280 -4.13 12.50 8.61
N HIS A 281 -4.88 13.60 8.52
CA HIS A 281 -4.35 14.88 8.06
C HIS A 281 -3.89 15.81 9.18
N SER A 282 -4.51 15.77 10.36
CA SER A 282 -4.12 16.64 11.47
C SER A 282 -3.08 16.00 12.40
N GLU A 283 -3.15 14.67 12.58
CA GLU A 283 -2.21 13.93 13.44
C GLU A 283 -1.16 13.14 12.63
N GLU A 284 -1.18 13.24 11.29
CA GLU A 284 -0.24 12.59 10.37
C GLU A 284 -0.17 11.05 10.54
N LEU A 285 -1.30 10.45 10.93
CA LEU A 285 -1.45 9.00 11.13
C LEU A 285 -1.86 8.33 9.81
N ASN A 286 -1.00 8.43 8.81
CA ASN A 286 -1.26 7.97 7.45
C ASN A 286 -0.99 6.47 7.20
N THR A 287 -0.49 5.73 8.19
CA THR A 287 -0.22 4.29 8.05
C THR A 287 -1.03 3.44 9.04
N PRO A 288 -1.38 2.19 8.70
CA PRO A 288 -2.09 1.27 9.61
C PRO A 288 -1.40 1.07 10.97
N GLU A 289 -0.06 1.12 11.01
CA GLU A 289 0.71 1.06 12.25
C GLU A 289 0.47 2.28 13.15
N LYS A 290 0.46 3.49 12.56
CA LYS A 290 0.15 4.74 13.27
C LYS A 290 -1.34 4.85 13.65
N MET A 291 -2.21 4.31 12.80
CA MET A 291 -3.67 4.28 12.99
C MET A 291 -4.12 3.36 14.15
N ILE A 292 -3.18 2.73 14.87
CA ILE A 292 -3.48 1.92 16.05
C ILE A 292 -4.26 2.67 17.14
N ILE A 293 -4.17 4.01 17.15
CA ILE A 293 -4.97 4.88 18.02
C ILE A 293 -6.47 4.62 17.86
N TRP A 294 -6.93 4.20 16.67
CA TRP A 294 -8.32 3.80 16.47
C TRP A 294 -8.74 2.65 17.39
N LYS A 295 -7.84 1.67 17.59
CA LYS A 295 -8.11 0.46 18.38
C LYS A 295 -8.05 0.72 19.89
N CYS A 296 -6.98 1.35 20.35
CA CYS A 296 -6.67 1.44 21.79
C CYS A 296 -6.64 2.87 22.34
N GLY A 297 -6.95 3.87 21.51
CA GLY A 297 -6.73 5.27 21.88
C GLY A 297 -5.25 5.56 22.06
N PHE A 298 -4.93 6.46 23.00
CA PHE A 298 -3.55 6.87 23.28
C PHE A 298 -2.71 5.82 24.01
N SER A 299 -3.31 4.74 24.53
CA SER A 299 -2.57 3.70 25.27
C SER A 299 -3.13 2.30 25.02
N CYS A 300 -2.24 1.41 24.58
CA CYS A 300 -2.54 0.00 24.35
C CYS A 300 -2.30 -0.89 25.59
N ASN A 301 -2.13 -0.33 26.79
CA ASN A 301 -1.80 -1.11 28.01
C ASN A 301 -2.86 -2.16 28.38
N GLY A 302 -4.11 -1.97 27.97
CA GLY A 302 -5.21 -2.93 28.17
C GLY A 302 -5.25 -4.07 27.15
N HIS A 303 -4.33 -4.11 26.18
CA HIS A 303 -4.33 -5.08 25.10
C HIS A 303 -3.04 -5.90 25.07
N SER A 304 -3.14 -7.17 24.66
CA SER A 304 -1.95 -7.97 24.40
C SER A 304 -1.23 -7.48 23.14
N ARG A 305 0.10 -7.61 23.13
CA ARG A 305 0.93 -7.21 22.00
C ARG A 305 0.57 -7.98 20.72
N GLU A 306 0.17 -9.24 20.87
CA GLU A 306 -0.26 -10.10 19.77
C GLU A 306 -1.57 -9.60 19.15
N SER A 307 -2.52 -9.14 19.98
CA SER A 307 -3.81 -8.60 19.52
C SER A 307 -3.63 -7.29 18.75
N VAL A 308 -2.72 -6.42 19.23
CA VAL A 308 -2.34 -5.18 18.57
C VAL A 308 -1.69 -5.47 17.22
N LYS A 309 -0.64 -6.30 17.20
CA LYS A 309 0.07 -6.66 15.97
C LYS A 309 -0.84 -7.31 14.93
N LYS A 310 -1.73 -8.21 15.37
CA LYS A 310 -2.71 -8.83 14.49
C LYS A 310 -3.67 -7.80 13.90
N TRP A 311 -4.15 -6.85 14.71
CA TRP A 311 -5.03 -5.80 14.21
C TRP A 311 -4.34 -4.95 13.14
N ILE A 312 -3.09 -4.53 13.38
CA ILE A 312 -2.31 -3.76 12.41
C ILE A 312 -2.18 -4.55 11.11
N ALA A 313 -1.73 -5.80 11.17
CA ALA A 313 -1.55 -6.65 9.99
C ALA A 313 -2.86 -6.90 9.22
N ASP A 314 -3.97 -7.09 9.94
CA ASP A 314 -5.27 -7.28 9.30
C ASP A 314 -5.73 -6.00 8.59
N VAL A 315 -5.60 -4.83 9.23
CA VAL A 315 -5.98 -3.55 8.62
C VAL A 315 -5.07 -3.21 7.45
N ASP A 316 -3.76 -3.39 7.61
CA ASP A 316 -2.74 -3.17 6.60
C ASP A 316 -3.02 -3.95 5.31
N MET A 317 -3.28 -5.24 5.43
CA MET A 317 -3.62 -6.07 4.27
C MET A 317 -4.81 -5.52 3.46
N TYR A 318 -5.88 -5.07 4.12
CA TYR A 318 -7.05 -4.54 3.42
C TYR A 318 -6.88 -3.08 2.98
N PHE A 319 -6.08 -2.31 3.70
CA PHE A 319 -5.69 -0.95 3.34
C PHE A 319 -4.87 -0.96 2.03
N SER A 320 -3.87 -1.84 1.94
CA SER A 320 -3.10 -2.07 0.70
C SER A 320 -3.97 -2.57 -0.45
N MET A 321 -4.88 -3.52 -0.20
CA MET A 321 -5.83 -3.98 -1.24
C MET A 321 -6.77 -2.86 -1.72
N ALA A 322 -7.11 -1.93 -0.83
CA ALA A 322 -7.85 -0.72 -1.14
C ALA A 322 -6.92 0.43 -1.58
N GLY A 323 -5.74 0.14 -2.12
CA GLY A 323 -4.83 1.12 -2.75
C GLY A 323 -4.28 2.21 -1.83
N GLY A 324 -4.25 1.98 -0.51
CA GLY A 324 -3.75 2.97 0.45
C GLY A 324 -2.23 3.22 0.35
N ASP A 325 -1.46 2.23 -0.12
CA ASP A 325 0.00 2.32 -0.24
C ASP A 325 0.45 3.23 -1.40
N ASP A 326 -0.40 3.40 -2.41
CA ASP A 326 -0.10 4.20 -3.61
C ASP A 326 -0.15 5.71 -3.33
N LEU A 327 -0.56 6.11 -2.12
CA LEU A 327 -0.73 7.49 -1.67
C LEU A 327 0.40 7.98 -0.75
N GLU A 328 1.43 7.16 -0.53
CA GLU A 328 2.68 7.59 0.13
C GLU A 328 3.50 8.48 -0.83
N GLU A 329 3.02 9.69 -1.11
CA GLU A 329 3.96 10.77 -1.36
C GLU A 329 4.64 11.12 -0.02
N PRO A 330 5.98 11.14 0.05
CA PRO A 330 6.66 11.61 1.25
C PRO A 330 6.27 13.08 1.43
N ILE A 331 5.42 13.36 2.43
CA ILE A 331 5.13 14.72 2.86
C ILE A 331 6.50 15.37 3.12
N PRO A 332 6.89 16.43 2.39
CA PRO A 332 8.13 17.12 2.68
C PRO A 332 8.02 17.67 4.09
N VAL A 333 8.82 17.08 4.99
CA VAL A 333 9.00 17.58 6.36
C VAL A 333 9.44 19.04 6.23
N ARG A 334 8.54 19.97 6.56
CA ARG A 334 8.85 21.40 6.58
C ARG A 334 9.61 21.77 7.85
#